data_AF-A0A239GGF3-F1
#
_entry.id   AF-A0A239GGF3-F1
#
_cell.length_a   1.000
_cell.length_b   1.000
_cell.length_c   1.000
_cell.angle_alpha   90.00
_cell.angle_beta   90.00
_cell.angle_gamma   90.00
#
_symmetry.space_group_name_H-M   'P 1'
#
loop_
_entity.id
_entity.type
_entity.pdbx_description
1 polymer ?
#
loop_
_entity_poly.entity_id
_entity_poly.type
_entity_poly.pdbx_seq_one_letter_code
_entity_poly.pdbx_strand_id
1 'polypeptide(L)'
;MYIYIPLEVLQLLLFPKELLSIPIKCRLVALRLSDEIVNEHRRKAKKKDKSQGKQLTAKEIELLAFNIIITNANEDMPSSEAVCDLYRARWQIELVFKACKSYLNIDKLGNCGLYQLECLIYGRLTAI
;
A
#
# COMPACT_ATOMS: atom_id res chain seq x y z
N MET A 1 -13.09 2.98 -5.88
CA MET A 1 -13.09 2.91 -4.41
C MET A 1 -11.79 3.56 -3.96
N TYR A 2 -11.88 4.67 -3.23
CA TYR A 2 -10.70 5.32 -2.68
C TYR A 2 -10.11 4.42 -1.63
N ILE A 3 -8.95 3.88 -1.90
CA ILE A 3 -8.13 3.40 -0.82
C ILE A 3 -7.21 4.57 -0.49
N TYR A 4 -7.71 5.39 0.45
CA TYR A 4 -6.82 6.05 1.40
C TYR A 4 -5.99 4.91 1.98
N ILE A 5 -4.77 4.75 1.48
CA ILE A 5 -3.75 4.14 2.30
C ILE A 5 -3.05 5.34 2.87
N PRO A 6 -3.31 5.66 4.15
CA PRO A 6 -2.41 6.54 4.86
C PRO A 6 -1.03 5.93 4.65
N LEU A 7 -0.14 6.71 4.04
CA LEU A 7 1.26 6.34 3.82
C LEU A 7 1.91 5.83 5.13
N GLU A 8 1.33 6.22 6.27
CA GLU A 8 1.60 5.81 7.64
C GLU A 8 1.45 4.29 7.90
N VAL A 9 0.56 3.56 7.24
CA VAL A 9 0.26 2.15 7.61
C VAL A 9 1.31 1.17 7.08
N LEU A 10 1.89 1.42 5.90
CA LEU A 10 2.93 0.54 5.34
C LEU A 10 4.32 0.88 5.88
N GLN A 11 4.56 2.14 6.24
CA GLN A 11 5.86 2.60 6.73
C GLN A 11 6.16 2.08 8.15
N LEU A 12 5.13 1.75 8.94
CA LEU A 12 5.28 1.29 10.33
C LEU A 12 5.46 -0.23 10.50
N LEU A 13 4.97 -1.05 9.57
CA LEU A 13 4.98 -2.51 9.74
C LEU A 13 6.29 -3.18 9.28
N LEU A 14 7.11 -2.51 8.47
CA LEU A 14 8.34 -3.08 7.90
C LEU A 14 9.64 -2.42 8.35
N PHE A 15 9.59 -1.28 9.07
CA PHE A 15 10.78 -0.58 9.53
C PHE A 15 10.76 -0.44 11.06
N PRO A 16 11.68 -1.12 11.77
CA PRO A 16 11.93 -0.84 13.19
C PRO A 16 12.24 0.65 13.37
N LYS A 17 11.67 1.27 14.41
CA LYS A 17 11.92 2.69 14.74
C LYS A 17 13.40 3.02 14.92
N GLU A 18 14.26 2.03 15.20
CA GLU A 18 15.71 2.21 15.35
C GLU A 18 16.44 2.56 14.05
N LEU A 19 15.87 2.26 12.88
CA LEU A 19 16.47 2.58 11.57
C LEU A 19 16.17 4.00 11.07
N LEU A 20 15.36 4.78 11.79
CA LEU A 20 14.91 6.11 11.36
C LEU A 20 16.02 7.19 11.37
N SER A 21 17.19 6.89 11.95
CA SER A 21 18.27 7.86 12.16
C SER A 21 19.31 7.92 11.04
N ILE A 22 19.25 6.99 10.08
CA ILE A 22 20.24 6.88 9.00
C ILE A 22 19.63 7.48 7.72
N PRO A 23 20.28 8.44 7.04
CA PRO A 23 19.80 8.94 5.76
C PRO A 23 19.89 7.83 4.70
N ILE A 24 18.74 7.35 4.24
CA ILE A 24 18.64 6.34 3.19
C ILE A 24 18.57 7.04 1.84
N LYS A 25 19.41 6.64 0.89
CA LYS A 25 19.30 7.09 -0.50
C LYS A 25 17.99 6.56 -1.08
N CYS A 26 17.11 7.47 -1.46
CA CYS A 26 15.81 7.17 -2.04
C CYS A 26 15.67 7.80 -3.42
N ARG A 27 14.88 7.14 -4.27
CA ARG A 27 14.47 7.52 -5.61
C ARG A 27 12.97 7.87 -5.58
N LEU A 28 12.63 9.00 -6.17
CA LEU A 28 11.24 9.42 -6.38
C LEU A 28 10.83 9.09 -7.81
N VAL A 29 9.76 8.31 -7.97
CA VAL A 29 9.17 7.97 -9.27
C VAL A 29 7.80 8.63 -9.36
N ALA A 30 7.63 9.53 -10.33
CA ALA A 30 6.37 10.20 -10.60
C ALA A 30 5.91 9.87 -12.03
N LEU A 31 4.85 9.07 -12.15
CA LEU A 31 4.28 8.67 -13.44
C LEU A 31 2.95 9.37 -13.68
N ARG A 32 2.85 10.06 -14.81
CA ARG A 32 1.62 10.73 -15.23
C ARG A 32 0.59 9.68 -15.66
N LEU A 33 -0.62 9.80 -15.12
CA LEU A 33 -1.77 8.97 -15.48
C LEU A 33 -2.46 9.50 -16.74
N SER A 34 -3.21 8.64 -17.43
CA SER A 34 -4.07 9.05 -18.54
C SER A 34 -5.17 10.00 -18.08
N ASP A 35 -5.55 10.95 -18.93
CA ASP A 35 -6.53 11.98 -18.57
C ASP A 35 -7.89 11.41 -18.15
N GLU A 36 -8.29 10.25 -18.69
CA GLU A 36 -9.49 9.52 -18.27
C GLU A 36 -9.45 9.15 -16.78
N ILE A 37 -8.34 8.56 -16.33
CA ILE A 37 -8.13 8.16 -14.93
C ILE A 37 -8.04 9.40 -14.04
N VAL A 38 -7.31 10.43 -14.49
CA VAL A 38 -7.15 11.69 -13.76
C VAL A 38 -8.50 12.39 -13.56
N ASN A 39 -9.34 12.43 -14.58
CA ASN A 39 -10.67 13.03 -14.48
C ASN A 39 -11.56 12.27 -13.50
N GLU A 40 -11.50 10.94 -13.50
CA GLU A 40 -12.22 10.13 -12.53
C GLU A 40 -11.70 10.33 -11.09
N HIS A 41 -10.38 10.47 -10.90
CA HIS A 41 -9.77 10.82 -9.61
C HIS A 41 -10.25 12.18 -9.12
N ARG A 42 -10.24 13.21 -9.99
CA ARG A 42 -10.72 14.56 -9.67
C ARG A 42 -12.21 14.57 -9.33
N ARG A 43 -13.05 13.88 -10.09
CA ARG A 43 -14.50 13.80 -9.86
C ARG A 43 -14.81 13.23 -8.49
N LYS A 44 -14.19 12.08 -8.19
CA LYS A 44 -14.38 11.42 -6.91
C LYS A 44 -13.82 12.29 -5.76
N ALA A 45 -12.78 13.11 -6.00
CA ALA A 45 -12.11 13.88 -4.94
C ALA A 45 -12.98 15.07 -4.55
N LYS A 46 -13.51 15.78 -5.56
CA LYS A 46 -14.53 16.82 -5.39
C LYS A 46 -15.78 16.31 -4.63
N LYS A 47 -16.20 15.07 -4.87
CA LYS A 47 -17.33 14.46 -4.14
C LYS A 47 -17.00 14.28 -2.65
N LYS A 48 -15.78 13.85 -2.32
CA LYS A 48 -15.33 13.66 -0.94
C LYS A 48 -15.16 15.00 -0.22
N ASP A 49 -14.56 15.97 -0.87
CA ASP A 49 -14.41 17.35 -0.39
C ASP A 49 -15.75 17.97 0.02
N LYS A 50 -16.75 17.85 -0.84
CA LYS A 50 -18.11 18.34 -0.55
C LYS A 50 -18.72 17.67 0.69
N SER A 51 -18.42 16.39 0.93
CA SER A 51 -18.89 15.67 2.11
C SER A 51 -18.11 15.97 3.39
N GLN A 52 -16.86 16.45 3.28
CA GLN A 52 -15.96 16.71 4.40
C GLN A 52 -15.74 18.21 4.68
N GLY A 53 -16.37 19.10 3.90
CA GLY A 53 -16.27 20.55 4.05
C GLY A 53 -14.89 21.14 3.73
N LYS A 54 -14.00 20.36 3.09
CA LYS A 54 -12.64 20.78 2.71
C LYS A 54 -12.62 21.09 1.21
N GLN A 55 -11.82 22.07 0.79
CA GLN A 55 -11.54 22.33 -0.63
C GLN A 55 -10.08 21.98 -0.93
N LEU A 56 -9.86 21.15 -1.94
CA LEU A 56 -8.54 20.87 -2.49
C LEU A 56 -7.95 22.14 -3.12
N THR A 57 -6.68 22.39 -2.83
CA THR A 57 -5.88 23.44 -3.46
C THR A 57 -5.54 23.07 -4.91
N ALA A 58 -5.19 24.06 -5.74
CA ALA A 58 -4.77 23.84 -7.12
C ALA A 58 -3.61 22.83 -7.23
N LYS A 59 -2.66 22.90 -6.29
CA LYS A 59 -1.50 22.00 -6.21
C LYS A 59 -1.92 20.55 -5.92
N GLU A 60 -2.83 20.33 -4.98
CA GLU A 60 -3.33 18.98 -4.68
C GLU A 60 -4.10 18.39 -5.88
N ILE A 61 -4.85 19.20 -6.61
CA ILE A 61 -5.57 18.78 -7.82
C ILE A 61 -4.59 18.39 -8.95
N GLU A 62 -3.45 19.07 -9.04
CA GLU A 62 -2.40 18.73 -10.00
C GLU A 62 -1.73 17.41 -9.64
N LEU A 63 -1.44 17.19 -8.36
CA LEU A 63 -0.83 15.94 -7.86
C LEU A 63 -1.71 14.70 -8.11
N LEU A 64 -3.05 14.86 -8.15
CA LEU A 64 -3.95 13.75 -8.51
C LEU A 64 -3.71 13.18 -9.91
N ALA A 65 -2.98 13.90 -10.76
CA ALA A 65 -2.64 13.44 -12.09
C ALA A 65 -1.48 12.42 -12.11
N PHE A 66 -0.79 12.23 -10.99
CA PHE A 66 0.42 11.44 -10.91
C PHE A 66 0.28 10.27 -9.92
N ASN A 67 0.89 9.14 -10.27
CA ASN A 67 1.29 8.12 -9.31
C ASN A 67 2.69 8.46 -8.81
N ILE A 68 2.78 8.76 -7.52
CA ILE A 68 4.04 9.14 -6.87
C ILE A 68 4.45 8.01 -5.94
N ILE A 69 5.64 7.46 -6.17
CA ILE A 69 6.21 6.34 -5.41
C ILE A 69 7.62 6.72 -4.96
N ILE A 70 7.93 6.44 -3.70
CA ILE A 70 9.27 6.57 -3.13
C ILE A 70 9.83 5.17 -2.97
N THR A 71 11.03 4.92 -3.51
CA THR A 71 11.70 3.62 -3.45
C THR A 71 13.18 3.80 -3.17
N ASN A 72 13.82 2.86 -2.48
CA ASN A 72 15.28 2.78 -2.36
C ASN A 72 15.91 1.92 -3.45
N ALA A 73 15.12 1.48 -4.45
CA ALA A 73 15.63 0.76 -5.60
C ALA A 73 16.60 1.61 -6.41
N ASN A 74 17.61 0.95 -6.97
CA ASN A 74 18.60 1.61 -7.82
C ASN A 74 17.94 2.16 -9.09
N GLU A 75 18.58 3.14 -9.72
CA GLU A 75 18.12 3.70 -11.00
C GLU A 75 18.26 2.68 -12.14
N ASP A 76 19.25 1.79 -12.05
CA ASP A 76 19.53 0.77 -13.06
C ASP A 76 18.41 -0.27 -13.20
N MET A 77 17.69 -0.57 -12.10
CA MET A 77 16.57 -1.51 -12.09
C MET A 77 15.76 -1.36 -10.79
N PRO A 78 14.42 -1.30 -10.84
CA PRO A 78 13.52 -1.42 -11.99
C PRO A 78 13.29 -0.12 -12.77
N SER A 79 12.71 -0.22 -13.97
CA SER A 79 12.18 0.94 -14.70
C SER A 79 11.04 1.61 -13.91
N SER A 80 10.75 2.87 -14.21
CA SER A 80 9.68 3.62 -13.55
C SER A 80 8.32 2.92 -13.67
N GLU A 81 8.03 2.33 -14.84
CA GLU A 81 6.82 1.57 -15.12
C GLU A 81 6.75 0.29 -14.27
N ALA A 82 7.86 -0.45 -14.19
CA ALA A 82 7.95 -1.67 -13.39
C ALA A 82 7.79 -1.38 -11.89
N VAL A 83 8.30 -0.24 -11.39
CA VAL A 83 8.04 0.22 -10.02
C VAL A 83 6.54 0.44 -9.79
N CYS A 84 5.84 1.07 -10.74
CA CYS A 84 4.40 1.25 -10.67
C CYS A 84 3.64 -0.08 -10.69
N ASP A 85 4.03 -1.02 -11.56
CA ASP A 85 3.40 -2.35 -11.64
C ASP A 85 3.61 -3.17 -10.37
N LEU A 86 4.81 -3.14 -9.80
CA LEU A 86 5.09 -3.76 -8.51
C LEU A 86 4.21 -3.16 -7.40
N TYR A 87 4.03 -1.84 -7.40
CA TYR A 87 3.16 -1.17 -6.43
C TYR A 87 1.67 -1.55 -6.59
N ARG A 88 1.22 -1.95 -7.79
CA ARG A 88 -0.14 -2.50 -7.97
C ARG A 88 -0.32 -3.83 -7.22
N ALA A 89 0.72 -4.66 -7.13
CA ALA A 89 0.67 -5.95 -6.43
C ALA A 89 0.43 -5.80 -4.92
N ARG A 90 0.63 -4.61 -4.36
CA ARG A 90 0.37 -4.31 -2.95
C ARG A 90 -1.06 -4.68 -2.53
N TRP A 91 -2.07 -4.47 -3.38
CA TRP A 91 -3.45 -4.86 -3.04
C TRP A 91 -3.68 -6.37 -3.07
N GLN A 92 -2.95 -7.11 -3.93
CA GLN A 92 -3.02 -8.57 -3.95
C GLN A 92 -2.57 -9.16 -2.61
N ILE A 93 -1.54 -8.58 -1.98
CA ILE A 93 -1.07 -8.99 -0.66
C ILE A 93 -2.15 -8.80 0.41
N GLU A 94 -2.87 -7.66 0.39
CA GLU A 94 -4.00 -7.45 1.31
C GLU A 94 -5.11 -8.49 1.12
N LEU A 95 -5.41 -8.84 -0.13
CA LEU A 95 -6.39 -9.88 -0.45
C LEU A 95 -5.94 -11.24 0.06
N VAL A 96 -4.66 -11.59 -0.08
CA VAL A 96 -4.08 -12.81 0.51
C VAL A 96 -4.26 -12.81 2.02
N PHE A 97 -3.89 -11.74 2.72
CA PHE A 97 -4.11 -11.66 4.17
C PHE A 97 -5.58 -11.74 4.56
N LYS A 98 -6.47 -11.12 3.79
CA LYS A 98 -7.91 -11.20 4.01
C LYS A 98 -8.41 -12.64 3.81
N ALA A 99 -7.91 -13.34 2.80
CA ALA A 99 -8.23 -14.74 2.55
C ALA A 99 -7.71 -15.64 3.67
N CYS A 100 -6.47 -15.46 4.14
CA CYS A 100 -5.94 -16.23 5.26
C CYS A 100 -6.79 -16.04 6.52
N LYS A 101 -7.22 -14.82 6.83
CA LYS A 101 -8.12 -14.58 7.98
C LYS A 101 -9.50 -15.21 7.75
N SER A 102 -10.09 -15.01 6.57
CA SER A 102 -11.45 -15.45 6.28
C SER A 102 -11.58 -16.97 6.16
N TYR A 103 -10.66 -17.62 5.45
CA TYR A 103 -10.75 -19.04 5.12
C TYR A 103 -9.91 -19.91 6.05
N LEU A 104 -8.73 -19.43 6.45
CA LEU A 104 -7.81 -20.18 7.30
C LEU A 104 -7.93 -19.80 8.79
N ASN A 105 -8.75 -18.80 9.13
CA ASN A 105 -8.97 -18.33 10.50
C ASN A 105 -7.67 -18.05 11.28
N ILE A 106 -6.60 -17.62 10.60
CA ILE A 106 -5.28 -17.41 11.21
C ILE A 106 -5.29 -16.36 12.33
N ASP A 107 -6.30 -15.49 12.34
CA ASP A 107 -6.56 -14.49 13.37
C ASP A 107 -7.35 -15.02 14.57
N LYS A 108 -7.87 -16.25 14.50
CA LYS A 108 -8.64 -16.91 15.58
C LYS A 108 -7.87 -18.07 16.21
N LEU A 109 -6.56 -17.94 16.31
CA LEU A 109 -5.73 -18.90 17.03
C LEU A 109 -5.88 -18.64 18.53
N GLY A 110 -6.23 -19.69 19.29
CA GLY A 110 -6.32 -19.60 20.75
C GLY A 110 -4.95 -19.38 21.39
N ASN A 111 -4.94 -19.14 22.71
CA ASN A 111 -3.69 -18.99 23.43
C ASN A 111 -2.96 -20.36 23.46
N CYS A 112 -1.89 -20.48 22.68
CA CYS A 112 -1.11 -21.69 22.51
C CYS A 112 0.39 -21.38 22.61
N GLY A 113 1.20 -22.39 22.93
CA GLY A 113 2.65 -22.22 22.99
C GLY A 113 3.25 -21.88 21.62
N LEU A 114 4.43 -21.25 21.58
CA LEU A 114 5.08 -20.81 20.34
C LEU A 114 5.13 -21.91 19.26
N TYR A 115 5.59 -23.10 19.62
CA TYR A 115 5.68 -24.23 18.67
C TYR A 115 4.31 -24.70 18.17
N GLN A 116 3.28 -24.65 19.01
CA GLN A 116 1.91 -25.00 18.59
C GLN A 116 1.36 -23.95 17.63
N LEU A 117 1.62 -22.67 17.92
CA LEU A 117 1.23 -21.56 17.05
C LEU A 117 1.88 -21.70 15.67
N GLU A 118 3.19 -21.94 15.63
CA GLU A 118 3.94 -22.16 14.38
C GLU A 118 3.35 -23.34 13.59
N CYS A 119 3.18 -24.51 14.22
CA CYS A 119 2.57 -25.68 13.58
C CYS A 119 1.17 -25.40 13.05
N LEU A 120 0.33 -24.67 13.79
CA LEU A 120 -1.02 -24.31 13.36
C LEU A 120 -1.02 -23.34 12.18
N ILE A 121 -0.11 -22.35 12.18
CA ILE A 121 0.04 -21.41 11.06
C ILE A 121 0.50 -22.16 9.81
N TYR A 122 1.59 -22.93 9.90
CA TYR A 122 2.11 -23.68 8.76
C TYR A 122 1.09 -24.68 8.22
N GLY A 123 0.48 -25.48 9.10
CA GLY A 123 -0.51 -26.48 8.71
C GLY A 123 -1.72 -25.87 8.01
N ARG A 124 -2.18 -24.69 8.44
CA ARG A 124 -3.28 -23.98 7.77
C ARG A 124 -2.88 -23.38 6.43
N LEU A 125 -1.66 -22.85 6.30
CA LEU A 125 -1.17 -22.27 5.06
C LEU A 125 -0.94 -23.34 3.96
N THR A 126 -0.54 -24.56 4.33
CA THR A 126 -0.29 -25.66 3.39
C THR A 126 -1.51 -26.53 3.10
N ALA A 127 -2.65 -26.30 3.77
CA ALA A 127 -3.88 -27.09 3.57
C ALA A 127 -4.71 -26.67 2.34
N ILE A 128 -4.27 -25.65 1.60
CA ILE A 128 -4.84 -25.20 0.33
C ILE A 128 -4.10 -25.89 -0.81
#